data_AF-I0JSS4-F1
#
_entry.id   AF-I0JSS4-F1
#
_cell.length_a   1.000
_cell.length_b   1.000
_cell.length_c   1.000
_cell.angle_alpha   90.00
_cell.angle_beta   90.00
_cell.angle_gamma   90.00
#
_symmetry.space_group_name_H-M   'P 1'
#
loop_
_entity.id
_entity.type
_entity.pdbx_description
1 polymer ?
#
loop_
_entity_poly.entity_id
_entity_poly.type
_entity_poly.pdbx_seq_one_letter_code
_entity_poly.pdbx_strand_id
1 'polypeptide(L)' 'MNTISLMIFLLLCLLFLGNGIYQGIANESWTALIIAIIVIIFGARSMWKRQNKKRPRD' A
#
# COMPACT_ATOMS: atom_id res chain seq x y z
N MET A 1 -4.72 16.74 1.84
CA MET A 1 -4.25 15.48 2.45
C MET A 1 -3.13 15.89 3.36
N ASN A 2 -3.22 15.61 4.66
CA ASN A 2 -2.07 15.84 5.53
C ASN A 2 -0.92 15.00 5.01
N THR A 3 0.23 15.62 4.78
CA THR A 3 1.50 15.00 4.39
C THR A 3 1.81 13.80 5.29
N ILE A 4 1.42 13.89 6.56
CA ILE A 4 1.49 12.86 7.58
C ILE A 4 0.78 11.56 7.14
N SER A 5 -0.42 11.64 6.57
CA SER A 5 -1.17 10.45 6.13
C SER A 5 -0.51 9.75 4.95
N LEU A 6 0.17 10.49 4.06
CA LEU A 6 0.97 9.91 2.98
C LEU A 6 2.24 9.28 3.53
N MET A 7 2.91 9.94 4.47
CA MET A 7 4.11 9.44 5.13
C MET A 7 3.84 8.11 5.85
N ILE A 8 2.75 8.02 6.62
CA ILE A 8 2.35 6.79 7.31
C ILE A 8 2.06 5.67 6.30
N PHE A 9 1.35 5.98 5.21
CA PHE A 9 1.05 4.99 4.18
C PHE A 9 2.31 4.45 3.49
N LEU A 10 3.28 5.34 3.21
CA LEU A 10 4.57 4.96 2.62
C LEU A 10 5.38 4.08 3.58
N LEU A 11 5.42 4.43 4.86
CA LEU A 11 6.09 3.67 5.91
C LEU A 11 5.50 2.26 6.05
N LEU A 12 4.16 2.16 6.05
CA LEU A 12 3.47 0.87 6.06
C LEU A 12 3.82 0.02 4.84
N CYS A 13 3.82 0.60 3.63
CA CYS A 13 4.22 -0.12 2.43
C CYS A 13 5.66 -0.67 2.54
N LEU A 14 6.59 0.16 3.03
CA LEU A 14 7.99 -0.23 3.19
C LEU A 14 8.16 -1.39 4.20
N LEU A 15 7.45 -1.31 5.32
CA LEU A 15 7.44 -2.36 6.35
C LEU A 15 6.86 -3.68 5.83
N PHE A 16 5.74 -3.62 5.11
CA PHE A 16 5.10 -4.81 4.53
C PHE A 16 5.95 -5.45 3.43
N LEU A 17 6.61 -4.66 2.58
CA LEU A 17 7.54 -5.16 1.57
C LEU A 17 8.77 -5.83 2.21
N GLY A 18 9.41 -5.16 3.17
CA GLY A 18 10.58 -5.73 3.87
C GLY A 18 10.22 -7.02 4.61
N ASN A 19 9.12 -7.03 5.36
CA ASN A 19 8.68 -8.21 6.09
C ASN A 19 8.18 -9.33 5.17
N GLY A 20 7.52 -8.99 4.06
CA GLY A 20 7.05 -9.95 3.06
C GLY A 20 8.19 -10.64 2.32
N ILE A 21 9.25 -9.90 1.95
CA ILE A 21 10.45 -10.46 1.34
C ILE A 21 11.19 -11.33 2.36
N TYR A 22 11.36 -10.87 3.60
CA TYR A 22 12.02 -11.63 4.65
C TYR A 22 11.28 -12.94 4.97
N GLN A 23 9.95 -12.91 5.15
CA GLN A 23 9.16 -14.12 5.38
C GLN A 23 9.11 -15.04 4.16
N GLY A 24 9.05 -14.50 2.95
CA GLY A 24 9.08 -15.30 1.73
C GLY A 24 10.38 -16.07 1.55
N ILE A 25 11.52 -15.42 1.87
CA ILE A 25 12.84 -16.05 1.78
C ILE A 25 13.12 -16.97 2.97
N ALA A 26 12.82 -16.54 4.20
CA ALA A 26 13.18 -17.27 5.41
C ALA A 26 12.21 -18.39 5.79
N ASN A 27 10.93 -18.30 5.40
CA ASN A 27 9.88 -19.25 5.81
C ASN A 27 9.11 -19.85 4.61
N GLU A 28 9.54 -19.61 3.36
CA GLU A 28 8.83 -20.00 2.12
C GLU A 28 7.35 -19.54 2.06
N SER A 29 6.98 -18.58 2.91
CA SER A 29 5.61 -18.12 3.09
C SER A 29 5.40 -16.83 2.33
N TRP A 30 4.79 -16.96 1.15
CA TRP A 30 4.42 -15.84 0.27
C TRP A 30 3.20 -15.06 0.76
N THR A 31 2.56 -15.52 1.82
CA THR A 31 1.34 -14.96 2.41
C THR A 31 1.52 -13.48 2.76
N ALA A 32 2.66 -13.10 3.34
CA ALA A 32 2.95 -11.71 3.66
C ALA A 32 3.14 -10.83 2.41
N LEU A 33 3.69 -11.39 1.32
CA LEU A 33 3.83 -10.71 0.05
C LEU A 33 2.46 -10.47 -0.62
N ILE A 34 1.55 -11.45 -0.52
CA ILE A 34 0.16 -11.32 -0.97
C ILE A 34 -0.57 -10.20 -0.20
N ILE A 35 -0.43 -10.16 1.14
CA ILE A 35 -1.04 -9.11 1.95
C ILE A 35 -0.47 -7.74 1.59
N ALA A 36 0.85 -7.63 1.36
CA ALA A 36 1.48 -6.39 0.91
C ALA A 36 0.87 -5.91 -0.42
N ILE A 37 0.67 -6.79 -1.39
CA ILE A 37 0.03 -6.48 -2.67
C ILE A 37 -1.41 -5.99 -2.47
N ILE A 38 -2.20 -6.66 -1.62
CA ILE A 38 -3.59 -6.25 -1.31
C ILE A 38 -3.61 -4.85 -0.72
N VAL A 39 -2.72 -4.55 0.24
CA VAL A 39 -2.62 -3.22 0.87
C VAL A 39 -2.23 -2.15 -0.15
N ILE A 40 -1.28 -2.45 -1.05
CA ILE A 40 -0.88 -1.54 -2.13
C ILE A 40 -2.06 -1.28 -3.08
N ILE A 41 -2.77 -2.31 -3.53
CA ILE A 41 -3.94 -2.17 -4.41
C ILE A 41 -5.04 -1.36 -3.73
N PHE A 42 -5.31 -1.62 -2.44
CA PHE A 42 -6.33 -0.91 -1.69
C PHE A 42 -5.97 0.56 -1.49
N GLY A 43 -4.71 0.85 -1.17
CA GLY A 43 -4.20 2.21 -1.06
C GLY A 43 -4.19 2.96 -2.39
N ALA A 44 -3.78 2.30 -3.47
CA ALA A 44 -3.85 2.85 -4.83
C ALA A 44 -5.29 3.15 -5.25
N ARG A 45 -6.25 2.25 -4.97
CA ARG A 45 -7.68 2.51 -5.19
C ARG A 45 -8.19 3.68 -4.35
N SER A 46 -7.81 3.76 -3.09
CA SER A 46 -8.18 4.87 -2.19
C SER A 46 -7.69 6.22 -2.73
N MET A 47 -6.45 6.24 -3.25
CA MET A 47 -5.83 7.41 -3.89
C MET A 47 -6.54 7.78 -5.20
N TRP A 48 -6.82 6.79 -6.06
CA TRP A 48 -7.51 7.00 -7.33
C TRP A 48 -8.92 7.58 -7.13
N LYS A 49 -9.69 7.05 -6.19
CA LYS A 49 -11.05 7.54 -5.88
C LYS A 49 -11.03 9.00 -5.39
N ARG A 50 -9.97 9.40 -4.69
CA ARG A 50 -9.77 10.79 -4.24
C ARG A 50 -9.33 11.72 -5.37
N GLN A 51 -8.51 11.25 -6.31
CA GLN A 51 -8.16 12.04 -7.50
C GLN A 51 -9.39 12.27 -8.40
N ASN A 52 -10.23 11.26 -8.61
CA ASN A 52 -11.47 11.42 -9.39
C ASN A 52 -12.52 12.30 -8.70
N LYS A 53 -12.48 12.48 -7.37
CA LYS A 53 -13.38 13.40 -6.67
C LYS A 53 -12.95 14.88 -6.77
N LYS A 54 -11.70 15.15 -7.17
CA LYS A 54 -11.17 16.51 -7.37
C LYS A 54 -11.24 17.01 -8.81
N ARG A 55 -11.54 16.14 -9.78
CA ARG A 55 -11.87 16.60 -11.13
C ARG A 55 -13.36 16.95 -11.17
N PRO A 56 -13.75 18.23 -11.33
CA PRO A 56 -15.12 18.51 -11.73
C PRO A 56 -15.39 17.71 -13.01
N ARG A 57 -16.49 16.94 -13.01
CA ARG A 57 -17.05 16.44 -14.26
C ARG A 57 -17.59 17.67 -14.96
N ASP A 58 -16.81 18.20 -15.88
CA ASP A 58 -17.32 19.03 -16.97
C ASP A 58 -18.20 18.17 -17.89
#